data_AF-A0A059DHH5-F1
#
_entry.id   AF-A0A059DHH5-F1
#
_cell.length_a   1.000
_cell.length_b   1.000
_cell.length_c   1.000
_cell.angle_alpha   90.00
_cell.angle_beta   90.00
_cell.angle_gamma   90.00
#
_symmetry.space_group_name_H-M   'P 1'
#
loop_
_entity.id
_entity.type
_entity.pdbx_description
1 polymer ?
#
loop_
_entity_poly.entity_id
_entity_poly.type
_entity_poly.pdbx_seq_one_letter_code
_entity_poly.pdbx_strand_id
1 'polypeptide(L)' 'NALLEFARVLKAKEQVVAGTLYHLTLEAVDAGKKKIYEAKVWVKPWMNFKQLQEFKYAEDVPASKASGLGVKRGH' A
#
# COMPACT_ATOMS: atom_id res chain seq x y z
N ASN A 1 -12.98 -16.14 5.69
CA ASN A 1 -13.14 -15.59 4.33
C ASN A 1 -13.82 -14.24 4.43
N ALA A 2 -13.07 -13.15 4.24
CA ALA A 2 -13.66 -11.86 3.96
C ALA A 2 -13.94 -11.79 2.45
N LEU A 3 -15.15 -11.41 2.05
CA LEU A 3 -15.50 -11.17 0.65
C LEU A 3 -15.11 -9.74 0.31
N LEU A 4 -13.89 -9.58 -0.23
CA LEU A 4 -13.42 -8.30 -0.75
C LEU A 4 -13.79 -8.21 -2.22
N GLU A 5 -14.57 -7.21 -2.57
CA GLU A 5 -14.89 -6.88 -3.96
C GLU A 5 -14.04 -5.70 -4.40
N PHE A 6 -13.19 -5.90 -5.42
CA PHE A 6 -12.36 -4.83 -5.95
C PHE A 6 -13.24 -3.74 -6.58
N ALA A 7 -13.01 -2.47 -6.22
CA ALA A 7 -13.70 -1.34 -6.81
C ALA A 7 -12.81 -0.59 -7.81
N ARG A 8 -11.66 -0.07 -7.35
CA ARG A 8 -10.73 0.71 -8.20
C ARG A 8 -9.33 0.83 -7.60
N VAL A 9 -8.36 1.19 -8.43
CA VAL A 9 -7.03 1.61 -7.97
C VAL A 9 -7.07 3.12 -7.68
N LEU A 10 -6.64 3.52 -6.47
CA LEU A 10 -6.52 4.93 -6.08
C LEU A 10 -5.12 5.48 -6.38
N LYS A 11 -4.10 4.65 -6.16
CA LYS A 11 -2.70 5.03 -6.38
C LYS A 11 -1.88 3.82 -6.78
N ALA A 12 -0.92 4.04 -7.66
CA ALA A 12 0.12 3.09 -7.97
C ALA A 12 1.48 3.80 -7.90
N LYS A 13 2.46 3.14 -7.29
CA LYS A 13 3.84 3.57 -7.27
C LYS A 13 4.72 2.38 -7.64
N GLU A 14 5.80 2.67 -8.36
CA GLU A 14 6.78 1.68 -8.77
C GLU A 14 8.11 1.97 -8.08
N GLN A 15 8.73 0.93 -7.54
CA GLN A 15 10.03 1.03 -6.89
C GLN A 15 10.96 -0.05 -7.45
N VAL A 16 12.12 0.34 -7.96
CA VAL A 16 13.11 -0.61 -8.52
C VAL A 16 13.96 -1.16 -7.38
N VAL A 17 13.81 -2.46 -7.07
CA VAL A 17 14.49 -3.15 -5.95
C VAL A 17 14.85 -4.58 -6.36
N ALA A 18 15.92 -4.74 -7.13
CA ALA A 18 16.28 -6.03 -7.75
C ALA A 18 15.05 -6.71 -8.40
N GLY A 19 14.27 -5.90 -9.12
CA GLY A 19 12.94 -6.20 -9.66
C GLY A 19 12.12 -4.92 -9.64
N THR A 20 10.81 -5.05 -9.78
CA THR A 20 9.85 -3.95 -9.59
C THR A 20 8.94 -4.28 -8.43
N LEU A 21 8.97 -3.48 -7.38
CA LEU A 21 8.01 -3.50 -6.28
C LEU A 21 6.92 -2.48 -6.58
N TYR A 22 5.72 -2.98 -6.86
CA TYR A 22 4.53 -2.18 -7.03
C TYR A 22 3.89 -1.93 -5.67
N HIS A 23 3.74 -0.67 -5.30
CA HIS A 23 2.97 -0.26 -4.14
C HIS A 23 1.65 0.34 -4.60
N LEU A 24 0.58 -0.42 -4.38
CA LEU A 24 -0.77 -0.14 -4.85
C LEU A 24 -1.65 0.26 -3.68
N THR A 25 -2.41 1.33 -3.85
CA THR A 25 -3.51 1.70 -2.96
C THR A 25 -4.81 1.43 -3.70
N LEU A 26 -5.65 0.56 -3.15
CA LEU A 26 -6.82 -0.02 -3.78
C LEU A 26 -8.06 0.33 -2.95
N GLU A 27 -9.17 0.67 -3.59
CA GLU A 27 -10.48 0.72 -2.97
C GLU A 27 -11.18 -0.63 -3.20
N ALA A 28 -11.68 -1.24 -2.12
CA ALA A 28 -12.45 -2.48 -2.18
C ALA A 28 -13.67 -2.38 -1.25
N VAL A 29 -14.73 -3.11 -1.58
CA VAL A 29 -15.93 -3.24 -0.76
C VAL A 29 -15.76 -4.47 0.12
N ASP A 30 -15.83 -4.28 1.44
CA ASP A 30 -15.79 -5.33 2.44
C ASP A 30 -17.11 -5.29 3.21
N ALA A 31 -17.90 -6.36 3.10
CA ALA A 31 -19.23 -6.47 3.72
C ALA A 31 -20.14 -5.24 3.43
N GLY A 32 -20.14 -4.78 2.17
CA GLY A 32 -20.95 -3.63 1.72
C GLY A 32 -20.36 -2.25 2.06
N LYS A 33 -19.20 -2.16 2.71
CA LYS A 33 -18.53 -0.89 3.03
C LYS A 33 -17.27 -0.70 2.20
N LYS A 34 -17.15 0.46 1.56
CA LYS A 34 -15.92 0.85 0.84
C LYS A 34 -14.79 1.07 1.83
N LYS A 35 -13.66 0.44 1.56
CA LYS A 35 -12.46 0.43 2.38
C LYS A 35 -11.23 0.58 1.49
N ILE A 36 -10.21 1.23 2.02
CA ILE A 36 -8.94 1.40 1.30
C ILE A 36 -7.95 0.34 1.79
N TYR A 37 -7.20 -0.24 0.86
CA TYR A 37 -6.18 -1.24 1.12
C TYR A 37 -4.86 -0.83 0.49
N GLU A 38 -3.77 -1.13 1.16
CA GLU A 38 -2.41 -1.03 0.62
C GLU A 38 -1.89 -2.43 0.31
N ALA A 39 -1.41 -2.60 -0.93
CA ALA A 39 -0.83 -3.84 -1.42
C ALA A 39 0.59 -3.59 -1.95
N LYS A 40 1.54 -4.44 -1.57
CA LYS A 40 2.90 -4.44 -2.13
C LYS A 40 3.13 -5.71 -2.90
N VAL A 41 3.41 -5.60 -4.19
CA VAL A 41 3.62 -6.74 -5.09
C VAL A 41 5.02 -6.65 -5.67
N TRP A 42 5.85 -7.66 -5.41
CA TRP A 42 7.20 -7.73 -5.94
C TRP A 42 7.25 -8.62 -7.18
N VAL A 43 7.73 -8.07 -8.28
CA VAL A 43 7.82 -8.73 -9.57
C VAL A 43 9.28 -8.76 -10.02
N LYS A 44 9.76 -9.94 -10.41
CA LYS A 44 11.07 -10.12 -11.05
C LYS A 44 10.85 -10.87 -12.37
N PRO A 45 10.75 -10.16 -13.51
CA PRO A 45 10.35 -10.78 -14.78
C PRO A 45 11.35 -11.84 -15.24
N TRP A 46 12.64 -11.66 -14.98
CA TRP A 46 13.69 -12.63 -15.34
C TRP A 46 13.62 -13.95 -14.54
N MET A 47 12.90 -13.99 -13.43
CA MET A 47 12.67 -15.23 -12.65
C MET A 47 11.22 -15.74 -12.80
N ASN A 48 10.39 -15.10 -13.63
CA ASN A 48 8.93 -15.31 -13.64
C ASN A 48 8.30 -15.23 -12.24
N PHE A 49 8.87 -14.38 -11.38
CA PHE A 49 8.48 -14.29 -9.97
C PHE A 49 7.49 -13.15 -9.76
N LYS A 50 6.39 -13.43 -9.07
CA LYS A 50 5.41 -12.45 -8.60
C LYS A 50 4.92 -12.87 -7.22
N GLN A 51 5.16 -12.02 -6.22
CA GLN A 51 4.76 -12.30 -4.83
C GLN A 51 4.08 -11.08 -4.21
N LEU A 52 2.97 -11.31 -3.52
CA LEU A 52 2.35 -10.32 -2.65
C LEU A 52 3.15 -10.26 -1.35
N GLN A 53 3.89 -9.17 -1.15
CA GLN A 53 4.70 -8.94 0.05
C GLN A 53 3.84 -8.50 1.22
N GLU A 54 2.84 -7.65 0.97
CA GLU A 54 1.99 -7.08 2.01
C GLU A 54 0.61 -6.80 1.42
N PHE A 55 -0.44 -7.07 2.20
CA PHE A 55 -1.80 -6.63 1.92
C PHE A 55 -2.46 -6.27 3.24
N LYS A 56 -2.79 -4.99 3.42
CA LYS A 56 -3.33 -4.47 4.67
C LYS A 56 -4.43 -3.46 4.43
N TYR A 57 -5.36 -3.39 5.37
CA TYR A 57 -6.33 -2.30 5.42
C TYR A 57 -5.59 -1.00 5.71
N ALA A 58 -5.75 -0.03 4.83
CA ALA A 58 -5.30 1.33 5.03
C ALA A 58 -6.43 2.05 5.76
N GLU A 59 -6.36 2.05 7.10
CA GLU A 59 -7.30 2.81 7.92
C GLU A 59 -7.36 4.25 7.42
N ASP A 60 -8.57 4.83 7.40
CA ASP A 60 -8.80 6.24 7.06
C ASP A 60 -7.78 7.07 7.80
N VAL A 61 -6.84 7.70 7.07
CA VAL A 61 -5.68 8.37 7.64
C VAL A 61 -6.17 9.41 8.66
N PRO A 62 -6.05 9.22 9.99
CA PRO A 62 -5.92 10.40 10.81
C PRO A 62 -4.55 10.98 10.46
N ALA A 63 -4.45 12.30 10.37
CA ALA A 63 -3.29 13.08 9.97
C ALA A 63 -2.04 12.93 10.89
N SER A 64 -1.60 11.70 11.15
CA SER A 64 -0.66 11.32 12.20
C SER A 64 0.38 10.34 11.68
N LYS A 65 1.00 10.68 10.55
CA LYS A 65 2.36 10.25 10.25
C LYS A 65 3.21 11.42 9.73
N ALA A 66 3.04 12.58 10.37
CA ALA A 66 4.11 13.55 10.50
C ALA A 66 5.11 13.05 11.57
N SER A 67 5.78 11.93 11.30
CA SER A 67 6.87 11.47 12.18
C SER A 67 8.16 12.17 11.78
N GLY A 68 8.51 13.19 12.56
CA GLY A 68 9.88 13.45 12.98
C GLY A 68 10.80 14.15 11.98
N LEU A 69 10.79 15.47 11.98
CA LEU A 69 12.01 16.25 11.78
C LEU A 69 12.24 17.08 13.03
N GLY A 70 13.19 16.62 13.86
CA GLY A 70 13.60 17.31 15.07
C GLY A 70 14.21 18.67 14.73
N VAL A 71 13.54 19.75 15.12
CA VAL A 71 14.16 21.06 15.27
C VAL A 71 14.73 21.11 16.68
N LYS A 72 16.06 21.07 16.81
CA LYS A 72 16.75 21.38 18.05
C LYS A 72 16.50 22.85 18.38
N ARG A 73 15.92 23.15 19.54
CA ARG A 73 15.93 24.49 20.12
C ARG A 73 17.35 24.82 20.58
N GLY A 74 17.97 25.82 19.97
CA GLY A 74 19.17 26.46 20.50
C GLY A 74 18.75 27.55 21.49
N HIS A 75 19.36 27.52 22.67
CA HIS A 75 19.52 28.67 23.55
C HIS A 75 20.65 29.56 23.03
#